data_AF-A0A8J6MEV3-F1
#
_entry.id   AF-A0A8J6MEV3-F1
#
_cell.length_a   1.000
_cell.length_b   1.000
_cell.length_c   1.000
_cell.angle_alpha   90.00
_cell.angle_beta   90.00
_cell.angle_gamma   90.00
#
_symmetry.space_group_name_H-M   'P 1'
#
loop_
_entity.id
_entity.type
_entity.pdbx_description
1 polymer ?
#
loop_
_entity_poly.entity_id
_entity_poly.type
_entity_poly.pdbx_seq_one_letter_code
_entity_poly.pdbx_strand_id
1 'polypeptide(L)' 'AWYKTKQGFSSFASANNLISMFIFFYNFVRPHSALNGLTPAQCAGLKLSKKRKRELLLVA' A
#
# COMPACT_ATOMS: atom_id res chain seq x y z
N ALA A 1 7.61 -31.87 -12.51
CA ALA A 1 8.54 -31.55 -11.41
C ALA A 1 7.80 -31.73 -10.08
N TRP A 2 8.23 -32.67 -9.23
CA TRP A 2 7.59 -33.04 -7.96
C TRP A 2 7.72 -31.94 -6.88
N TYR A 3 8.63 -30.99 -7.09
CA TYR A 3 8.79 -29.79 -6.28
C TYR A 3 8.32 -28.56 -7.08
N LYS A 4 7.22 -27.93 -6.67
CA LYS A 4 6.85 -26.61 -7.20
C LYS A 4 7.78 -25.58 -6.56
N THR A 5 8.81 -25.15 -7.30
CA THR A 5 9.59 -23.99 -6.91
C THR A 5 8.63 -22.80 -6.74
N LYS A 6 8.54 -22.25 -5.53
CA LYS A 6 7.83 -20.99 -5.29
C LYS A 6 8.47 -19.95 -6.22
N GLN A 7 7.69 -19.33 -7.10
CA GLN A 7 8.19 -18.20 -7.87
C GLN A 7 8.50 -17.07 -6.88
N GLY A 8 9.78 -16.77 -6.72
CA GLY A 8 10.28 -15.66 -5.92
C GLY A 8 10.53 -14.42 -6.77
N PHE A 9 11.05 -13.38 -6.13
CA PHE A 9 11.48 -12.18 -6.84
C PHE A 9 12.73 -12.47 -7.66
N SER A 10 12.79 -11.90 -8.86
CA SER A 10 13.95 -11.99 -9.75
C SER A 10 15.16 -11.21 -9.25
N SER A 11 14.96 -10.26 -8.33
CA SER A 11 16.02 -9.45 -7.75
C SER A 11 15.59 -8.82 -6.42
N PHE A 12 16.56 -8.36 -5.64
CA PHE A 12 16.30 -7.56 -4.44
C PHE A 12 15.52 -6.28 -4.77
N ALA A 13 15.81 -5.65 -5.92
CA ALA A 13 15.10 -4.46 -6.37
C ALA A 13 13.61 -4.74 -6.65
N SER A 14 13.28 -5.85 -7.32
CA SER A 14 11.87 -6.18 -7.58
C SER A 14 11.11 -6.53 -6.30
N ALA A 15 11.77 -7.17 -5.33
CA ALA A 15 11.23 -7.39 -4.00
C ALA A 15 10.91 -6.08 -3.27
N ASN A 16 11.88 -5.16 -3.20
CA ASN A 16 11.70 -3.88 -2.53
C ASN A 16 10.64 -2.99 -3.19
N ASN A 17 10.53 -3.03 -4.51
CA ASN A 17 9.46 -2.31 -5.21
C ASN A 17 8.09 -2.82 -4.79
N LEU A 18 7.89 -4.14 -4.69
CA LEU A 18 6.61 -4.68 -4.24
C LEU A 18 6.34 -4.38 -2.77
N ILE A 19 7.34 -4.48 -1.90
CA ILE A 19 7.21 -4.12 -0.47
C ILE A 19 6.83 -2.65 -0.34
N SER A 20 7.47 -1.76 -1.10
CA SER A 20 7.19 -0.32 -1.09
C SER A 20 5.76 -0.04 -1.55
N MET A 21 5.31 -0.71 -2.62
CA MET A 21 3.93 -0.60 -3.08
C MET A 21 2.92 -1.09 -2.03
N PHE A 22 3.20 -2.22 -1.39
CA PHE A 22 2.37 -2.76 -0.32
C PHE A 22 2.24 -1.77 0.84
N ILE A 23 3.37 -1.23 1.32
CA ILE A 23 3.38 -0.25 2.43
C ILE A 23 2.59 1.00 2.04
N PHE A 24 2.78 1.52 0.83
CA PHE A 24 2.05 2.68 0.34
C PHE A 24 0.53 2.42 0.30
N PHE A 25 0.12 1.32 -0.34
CA PHE A 25 -1.28 0.97 -0.48
C PHE A 25 -1.95 0.76 0.89
N TYR A 26 -1.30 0.02 1.78
CA TYR A 26 -1.82 -0.26 3.12
C TYR A 26 -2.01 1.01 3.95
N ASN A 27 -1.01 1.91 3.96
CA ASN A 27 -1.04 3.07 4.85
C ASN A 27 -1.86 4.25 4.30
N PHE A 28 -1.91 4.42 2.98
CA PHE A 28 -2.42 5.65 2.38
C PHE A 28 -3.64 5.47 1.47
N VAL A 29 -3.86 4.28 0.92
CA VAL A 29 -4.93 4.05 -0.07
C VAL A 29 -6.08 3.23 0.53
N ARG A 30 -5.77 2.13 1.21
CA ARG A 30 -6.78 1.19 1.70
C ARG A 30 -7.43 1.66 3.01
N PRO A 31 -8.75 1.92 3.05
CA PRO A 31 -9.47 2.09 4.30
C PRO A 31 -9.62 0.76 5.04
N HIS A 32 -9.56 0.80 6.38
CA HIS A 32 -9.61 -0.40 7.22
C HIS A 32 -10.85 -0.37 8.11
N SER A 33 -11.65 -1.45 8.08
CA SER A 33 -12.86 -1.55 8.93
C SER A 33 -12.53 -1.47 10.41
N ALA A 34 -11.40 -2.04 10.84
CA ALA A 34 -10.92 -1.95 12.23
C ALA A 34 -10.53 -0.52 12.65
N LEU A 35 -10.34 0.39 11.68
CA LEU A 35 -10.01 1.80 11.89
C LEU A 35 -11.20 2.71 11.51
N ASN A 36 -12.43 2.23 11.68
CA ASN A 36 -13.66 2.96 11.31
C ASN A 36 -13.68 3.42 9.84
N GLY A 37 -13.10 2.63 8.93
CA GLY A 37 -13.02 2.96 7.50
C GLY A 37 -11.96 4.01 7.15
N LEU A 38 -11.05 4.33 8.07
CA LEU A 38 -9.91 5.22 7.82
C LEU A 38 -8.68 4.43 7.38
N THR A 39 -7.77 5.12 6.68
CA THR A 39 -6.42 4.58 6.45
C THR A 39 -5.55 4.80 7.69
N PRO A 40 -4.50 3.98 7.92
CA PRO A 40 -3.56 4.20 9.03
C PRO A 40 -2.97 5.62 9.07
N ALA A 41 -2.63 6.19 7.90
CA ALA A 41 -2.14 7.56 7.84
C ALA A 41 -3.19 8.59 8.28
N GLN A 42 -4.47 8.37 7.96
CA GLN A 42 -5.54 9.24 8.44
C GLN A 42 -5.76 9.13 9.95
N CYS A 43 -5.66 7.93 10.52
CA CYS A 43 -5.68 7.74 11.97
C CYS A 43 -4.51 8.43 12.67
N ALA A 44 -3.33 8.47 12.03
CA ALA A 44 -2.17 9.22 12.50
C ALA A 44 -2.31 10.75 12.35
N GLY A 45 -3.44 11.25 11.82
CA GLY A 45 -3.73 12.67 11.69
C GLY A 45 -3.47 13.27 10.31
N LEU A 46 -3.21 12.46 9.28
CA LEU A 46 -3.06 12.95 7.91
C LEU A 46 -4.38 13.55 7.40
N LYS A 47 -4.40 14.87 7.21
CA LYS A 47 -5.53 15.63 6.64
C LYS A 47 -5.15 16.16 5.27
N LEU A 48 -5.81 15.64 4.22
CA LEU A 48 -5.58 16.04 2.84
C LEU A 48 -6.90 16.42 2.16
N SER A 49 -6.87 17.48 1.35
CA SER A 49 -8.00 17.85 0.49
C SER A 49 -8.21 16.82 -0.63
N LYS A 50 -9.42 16.74 -1.19
CA LYS A 50 -9.73 15.84 -2.31
C LYS A 50 -8.82 16.08 -3.52
N LYS A 51 -8.47 17.34 -3.81
CA LYS A 51 -7.55 17.70 -4.90
C LYS A 51 -6.16 17.11 -4.63
N ARG A 52 -5.63 17.30 -3.42
CA ARG A 52 -4.29 16.82 -3.06
C ARG A 52 -4.19 15.30 -3.04
N LYS A 53 -5.24 14.60 -2.59
CA LYS A 53 -5.30 13.13 -2.66
C LYS A 53 -5.19 12.61 -4.09
N ARG A 54 -5.84 13.26 -5.07
CA ARG A 54 -5.73 12.90 -6.49
C ARG A 54 -4.33 13.15 -7.05
N GLU A 55 -3.73 14.30 -6.74
CA GLU A 55 -2.37 14.63 -7.18
C GLU A 55 -1.33 13.62 -6.66
N LEU A 56 -1.53 13.12 -5.45
CA LEU A 56 -0.65 12.15 -4.80
C LEU A 56 -1.04 10.68 -5.08
N LEU A 57 -2.03 10.44 -5.94
CA LEU A 57 -2.52 9.09 -6.28
C LEU A 57 -2.97 8.28 -5.04
N LEU A 58 -3.54 8.96 -4.04
CA LEU A 58 -4.05 8.36 -2.79
C LEU A 58 -5.54 8.03 -2.85
N VAL A 59 -6.04 7.70 -4.03
CA VAL A 59 -7.46 7.38 -4.26
C VAL A 59 -7.54 5.89 -4.56
N ALA A 60 -8.39 5.18 -3.81
CA ALA A 60 -8.71 3.78 -4.05
C ALA A 60 -9.78 3.64 -5.13
#